data_AF-A0A966ARD3-F1
#
_entry.id   AF-A0A966ARD3-F1
#
_cell.length_a   1.000
_cell.length_b   1.000
_cell.length_c   1.000
_cell.angle_alpha   90.00
_cell.angle_beta   90.00
_cell.angle_gamma   90.00
#
_symmetry.space_group_name_H-M   'P 1'
#
loop_
_entity.id
_entity.type
_entity.pdbx_description
1 polymer ?
#
loop_
_entity_poly.entity_id
_entity_poly.type
_entity_poly.pdbx_seq_one_letter_code
_entity_poly.pdbx_strand_id
1 'polypeptide(L)'
;ETYFERTECVAGVQDMRFQELMPDALNWLGIARIDRFVSMSDMKYDAITGQGIEIGERVAIPDSLIPEDANVEMVAKKAAGYFSEEPEPDAEQLKVARGRDLHD
;
A
#
# COMPACT_ATOMS: atom_id res chain seq x y z
N GLU A 1 6.66 -11.13 6.23
CA GLU A 1 5.82 -11.58 7.37
C GLU A 1 5.38 -10.44 8.29
N THR A 2 6.26 -9.48 8.61
CA THR A 2 6.01 -8.42 9.61
C THR A 2 4.94 -7.38 9.27
N TYR A 3 4.44 -7.34 8.03
CA TYR A 3 3.40 -6.42 7.60
C TYR A 3 2.01 -6.83 8.13
N PHE A 4 1.66 -8.11 7.97
CA PHE A 4 0.36 -8.64 8.41
C PHE A 4 0.24 -8.67 9.94
N GLU A 5 1.32 -9.07 10.64
CA GLU A 5 1.37 -9.06 12.12
C GLU A 5 1.20 -7.65 12.71
N ARG A 6 1.67 -6.60 12.01
CA ARG A 6 1.53 -5.21 12.47
C ARG A 6 0.12 -4.66 12.24
N THR A 7 -0.53 -5.00 11.13
CA THR A 7 -1.94 -4.62 10.91
C THR A 7 -2.89 -5.32 11.88
N GLU A 8 -2.63 -6.57 12.26
CA GLU A 8 -3.43 -7.26 13.27
C GLU A 8 -3.30 -6.60 14.66
N CYS A 9 -2.08 -6.26 15.07
CA CYS A 9 -1.81 -5.55 16.32
C CYS A 9 -2.48 -4.17 16.43
N VAL A 10 -2.74 -3.50 15.30
CA VAL A 10 -3.25 -2.11 15.28
C VAL A 10 -4.72 -2.00 14.87
N ALA A 11 -5.22 -2.89 14.01
CA ALA A 11 -6.59 -2.86 13.49
C ALA A 11 -7.49 -3.99 14.03
N GLY A 12 -6.95 -4.97 14.76
CA GLY A 12 -7.71 -6.06 15.38
C GLY A 12 -8.27 -7.12 14.42
N VAL A 13 -8.03 -6.98 13.11
CA VAL A 13 -8.48 -7.93 12.07
C VAL A 13 -7.38 -8.10 11.02
N GLN A 14 -7.13 -9.35 10.63
CA GLN A 14 -6.18 -9.67 9.56
C GLN A 14 -6.70 -9.16 8.21
N ASP A 15 -5.82 -8.59 7.39
CA ASP A 15 -6.15 -8.22 6.02
C ASP A 15 -6.47 -9.48 5.17
N MET A 16 -7.73 -9.61 4.76
CA MET A 16 -8.26 -10.73 3.98
C MET A 16 -8.22 -10.50 2.46
N ARG A 17 -7.60 -9.42 1.98
CA ARG A 17 -7.61 -9.06 0.55
C ARG A 17 -6.66 -9.97 -0.24
N PHE A 18 -7.18 -10.59 -1.31
CA PHE A 18 -6.37 -11.31 -2.30
C PHE A 18 -5.94 -10.37 -3.43
N GLN A 19 -4.83 -9.66 -3.24
CA GLN A 19 -4.35 -8.67 -4.21
C GLN A 19 -3.93 -9.28 -5.55
N GLU A 20 -3.62 -10.58 -5.60
CA GLU A 20 -3.28 -11.29 -6.85
C GLU A 20 -4.42 -11.31 -7.87
N LEU A 21 -5.69 -11.20 -7.43
CA LEU A 21 -6.87 -11.14 -8.32
C LEU A 21 -7.18 -9.72 -8.82
N MET A 22 -6.52 -8.70 -8.27
CA MET A 22 -6.77 -7.31 -8.65
C MET A 22 -6.55 -7.01 -10.15
N PRO A 23 -5.54 -7.59 -10.84
CA PRO A 23 -5.30 -7.29 -12.25
C PRO A 23 -6.38 -7.84 -13.21
N ASP A 24 -7.28 -8.73 -12.77
CA ASP A 24 -8.27 -9.37 -13.63
C ASP A 24 -9.15 -8.36 -14.36
N ALA A 25 -9.58 -7.29 -13.67
CA ALA A 25 -10.35 -6.21 -14.28
C ALA A 25 -9.55 -5.45 -15.33
N LEU A 26 -8.24 -5.26 -15.10
CA LEU A 26 -7.35 -4.58 -16.06
C LEU A 26 -7.15 -5.42 -17.32
N ASN A 27 -6.95 -6.73 -17.14
CA ASN A 27 -6.86 -7.71 -18.22
C ASN A 27 -8.16 -7.76 -19.03
N TRP A 28 -9.32 -7.78 -18.36
CA TRP A 28 -10.63 -7.76 -19.02
C TRP A 28 -10.84 -6.52 -19.90
N LEU A 29 -10.35 -5.37 -19.43
CA LEU A 29 -10.39 -4.11 -20.17
C LEU A 29 -9.32 -4.02 -21.27
N GLY A 30 -8.44 -5.01 -21.41
CA GLY A 30 -7.37 -5.02 -22.40
C GLY A 30 -6.25 -4.02 -22.11
N ILE A 31 -6.07 -3.63 -20.84
CA ILE A 31 -5.01 -2.70 -20.45
C ILE A 31 -3.66 -3.41 -20.53
N ALA A 32 -2.80 -2.97 -21.44
CA ALA A 32 -1.44 -3.52 -21.61
C ALA A 32 -0.37 -2.69 -20.88
N ARG A 33 -0.66 -1.43 -20.53
CA ARG A 33 0.29 -0.51 -19.92
C ARG A 33 -0.40 0.51 -19.02
N ILE A 34 0.22 0.82 -17.89
CA ILE A 34 -0.14 1.90 -16.97
C ILE A 34 1.06 2.86 -16.90
N ASP A 35 0.91 4.07 -17.44
CA ASP A 35 2.02 5.03 -17.45
C ASP A 35 2.36 5.55 -16.05
N ARG A 36 1.36 5.77 -15.20
CA ARG A 36 1.54 6.26 -13.83
C ARG A 36 0.76 5.39 -12.85
N PHE A 37 1.47 4.49 -12.18
CA PHE A 37 0.90 3.62 -11.17
C PHE A 37 1.00 4.26 -9.79
N VAL A 38 -0.12 4.83 -9.34
CA VAL A 38 -0.21 5.54 -8.05
C VAL A 38 -0.41 4.54 -6.92
N SER A 39 0.68 3.95 -6.42
CA SER A 39 0.66 3.00 -5.32
C SER A 39 2.06 2.73 -4.79
N MET A 40 2.19 2.72 -3.46
CA MET A 40 3.40 2.31 -2.76
C MET A 40 3.47 0.78 -2.54
N SER A 41 2.39 0.04 -2.82
CA SER A 41 2.30 -1.41 -2.57
C SER A 41 3.07 -2.25 -3.57
N ASP A 42 4.09 -2.97 -3.09
CA ASP A 42 4.84 -3.94 -3.91
C ASP A 42 3.96 -5.11 -4.32
N MET A 43 3.12 -5.63 -3.41
CA MET A 43 2.16 -6.69 -3.74
C MET A 43 1.23 -6.32 -4.92
N LYS A 44 0.77 -5.06 -5.01
CA LYS A 44 -0.02 -4.62 -6.16
C LYS A 44 0.82 -4.47 -7.43
N TYR A 45 2.04 -3.93 -7.30
CA TYR A 45 2.96 -3.78 -8.42
C TYR A 45 3.31 -5.15 -9.04
N ASP A 46 3.65 -6.12 -8.19
CA ASP A 46 4.02 -7.47 -8.60
C ASP A 46 2.83 -8.21 -9.21
N ALA A 47 1.62 -8.06 -8.65
CA ALA A 47 0.42 -8.64 -9.24
C ALA A 47 0.15 -8.11 -10.66
N ILE A 48 0.30 -6.80 -10.90
CA ILE A 48 0.08 -6.18 -12.22
C ILE A 48 1.15 -6.62 -13.22
N THR A 49 2.42 -6.46 -12.86
CA THR A 49 3.54 -6.74 -13.76
C THR A 49 3.68 -8.24 -14.05
N GLY A 50 3.36 -9.10 -13.07
CA GLY A 50 3.31 -10.56 -13.24
C GLY A 50 2.27 -11.03 -14.24
N GLN A 51 1.24 -10.22 -14.52
CA GLN A 51 0.23 -10.49 -15.55
C GLN A 51 0.62 -9.91 -16.93
N GLY A 52 1.81 -9.34 -17.08
CA GLY A 52 2.32 -8.79 -18.33
C GLY A 52 1.87 -7.35 -18.64
N ILE A 53 1.25 -6.66 -17.68
CA ILE A 53 0.89 -5.25 -17.81
C ILE A 53 2.13 -4.40 -17.45
N GLU A 54 2.58 -3.56 -18.39
CA GLU A 54 3.74 -2.71 -18.18
C GLU A 54 3.41 -1.53 -17.25
N ILE A 55 4.30 -1.22 -16.31
CA ILE A 55 4.22 0.01 -15.49
C ILE A 55 5.37 0.94 -15.90
N GLY A 56 5.02 2.16 -16.30
CA GLY A 56 6.00 3.19 -16.66
C GLY A 56 6.66 3.81 -15.42
N GLU A 57 5.87 4.54 -14.64
CA GLU A 57 6.31 5.23 -13.42
C GLU A 57 5.47 4.74 -12.22
N ARG A 58 6.13 4.41 -11.11
CA ARG A 58 5.47 4.26 -9.82
C ARG A 58 5.43 5.63 -9.14
N VAL A 59 4.25 6.06 -8.76
CA VAL A 59 4.03 7.37 -8.12
C VAL A 59 3.57 7.15 -6.69
N ALA A 60 4.27 7.76 -5.74
CA ALA A 60 3.84 7.75 -4.35
C ALA A 60 2.53 8.55 -4.21
N ILE A 61 1.61 8.08 -3.36
CA ILE A 61 0.40 8.84 -3.01
C ILE A 61 0.85 10.06 -2.20
N PRO A 62 0.51 11.30 -2.61
CA PRO A 62 0.83 12.50 -1.84
C PRO A 62 0.19 12.43 -0.45
N ASP A 63 0.92 12.86 0.59
CA ASP A 63 0.45 12.81 1.98
C ASP A 63 -0.89 13.55 2.19
N SER A 64 -1.14 14.63 1.45
CA SER A 64 -2.39 15.39 1.51
C SER A 64 -3.61 14.63 0.96
N LEU A 65 -3.40 13.57 0.20
CA LEU A 65 -4.44 12.70 -0.36
C LEU A 65 -4.60 11.39 0.43
N ILE A 66 -3.78 11.17 1.47
CA ILE A 66 -3.89 10.03 2.37
C ILE A 66 -4.92 10.40 3.46
N PRO A 67 -6.06 9.70 3.53
CA PRO A 67 -7.01 9.88 4.62
C PRO A 67 -6.35 9.67 5.99
N GLU A 68 -6.79 10.41 7.01
CA GLU A 68 -6.19 10.36 8.35
C GLU A 68 -6.18 8.94 8.94
N ASP A 69 -7.20 8.13 8.64
CA ASP A 69 -7.33 6.74 9.06
C ASP A 69 -6.36 5.78 8.34
N ALA A 70 -5.88 6.15 7.14
CA ALA A 70 -4.92 5.39 6.37
C ALA A 70 -3.45 5.73 6.71
N ASN A 71 -3.19 6.81 7.46
CA ASN A 71 -1.82 7.23 7.80
C ASN A 71 -1.02 6.16 8.53
N VAL A 72 -1.66 5.40 9.42
CA VAL A 72 -1.01 4.27 10.12
C VAL A 72 -0.60 3.18 9.14
N GLU A 73 -1.49 2.80 8.23
CA GLU A 73 -1.19 1.77 7.21
C GLU A 73 -0.06 2.24 6.30
N MET A 74 -0.02 3.54 5.98
CA MET A 74 1.02 4.13 5.14
C MET A 74 2.38 4.22 5.82
N VAL A 75 2.43 4.63 7.09
CA VAL A 75 3.66 4.65 7.89
C VAL A 75 4.18 3.23 8.12
N ALA A 76 3.30 2.27 8.39
CA ALA A 76 3.66 0.87 8.51
C ALA A 76 4.24 0.29 7.20
N LYS A 77 3.71 0.68 6.04
CA LYS A 77 4.24 0.30 4.71
C LYS A 77 5.61 0.91 4.45
N LYS A 78 5.78 2.22 4.68
CA LYS A 78 7.09 2.89 4.56
C LYS A 78 8.14 2.19 5.45
N ALA A 79 7.79 1.88 6.70
CA ALA A 79 8.68 1.17 7.63
C ALA A 79 8.93 -0.32 7.29
N ALA A 80 8.19 -0.90 6.34
CA ALA A 80 8.39 -2.25 5.84
C ALA A 80 9.19 -2.29 4.52
N GLY A 81 9.75 -1.15 4.09
CA GLY A 81 10.59 -1.04 2.89
C GLY A 81 9.80 -0.92 1.58
N TYR A 82 8.51 -0.58 1.65
CA TYR A 82 7.68 -0.35 0.47
C TYR A 82 8.10 0.92 -0.26
N PHE A 83 7.88 0.97 -1.57
CA PHE A 83 8.28 2.09 -2.42
C PHE A 83 7.84 3.47 -1.87
N SER A 84 8.82 4.28 -1.48
CA SER A 84 8.66 5.70 -1.16
C SER A 84 9.80 6.51 -1.79
N GLU A 85 9.50 7.73 -2.23
CA GLU A 85 10.52 8.69 -2.67
C GLU A 85 11.32 9.29 -1.49
N GLU A 86 10.76 9.14 -0.28
CA GLU A 86 11.31 9.62 0.98
C GLU A 86 12.03 8.49 1.75
N PRO A 87 13.02 8.83 2.61
CA PRO A 87 13.70 7.86 3.45
C PRO A 87 12.75 7.16 4.43
N GLU A 88 13.12 5.95 4.85
CA GLU A 88 12.37 5.16 5.83
C GLU A 88 12.13 5.95 7.13
N PRO A 89 10.90 5.93 7.68
CA PRO A 89 10.58 6.66 8.89
C PRO A 89 11.31 6.08 10.11
N ASP A 90 11.77 6.95 11.00
CA ASP A 90 12.45 6.57 12.22
C ASP A 90 11.48 6.04 13.31
N ALA A 91 12.06 5.49 14.39
CA ALA A 91 11.31 4.90 15.49
C ALA A 91 10.41 5.89 16.25
N GLU A 92 10.69 7.19 16.19
CA GLU A 92 9.87 8.22 16.83
C GLU A 92 8.69 8.61 15.94
N GLN A 93 8.91 8.71 14.63
CA GLN A 93 7.86 8.94 13.63
C GLN A 93 6.82 7.81 13.63
N LEU A 94 7.25 6.57 13.85
CA LEU A 94 6.36 5.41 14.00
C LEU A 94 5.42 5.51 15.20
N LYS A 95 5.81 6.18 16.30
CA LYS A 95 4.99 6.34 17.51
C LYS A 95 3.92 7.42 17.39
N VAL A 96 4.11 8.37 16.46
CA VAL A 96 3.20 9.49 16.24
C VAL A 96 2.02 9.10 15.35
N ALA A 97 2.20 8.10 14.48
CA ALA A 97 1.14 7.63 13.58
C ALA A 97 -0.05 7.09 14.39
N ARG A 98 -1.17 7.83 14.37
CA ARG A 98 -2.44 7.42 14.98
C ARG A 98 -3.49 7.14 13.92
N GLY A 99 -4.21 6.04 14.10
CA GLY A 99 -5.39 5.71 13.31
C GLY A 99 -6.63 6.31 13.97
N ARG A 100 -7.80 6.13 13.38
CA ARG A 100 -9.07 6.53 13.99
C ARG A 100 -9.36 5.70 15.26
N ASP A 101 -10.00 6.31 16.26
CA ASP A 101 -10.58 5.57 17.39
C ASP A 101 -11.74 4.69 16.88
N LEU A 102 -11.71 3.41 17.22
CA LEU A 102 -12.86 2.52 17.05
C LEU A 102 -13.86 2.87 18.16
N HIS A 103 -14.89 3.64 17.83
CA HIS A 103 -16.07 3.72 18.69
C HIS A 103 -16.98 2.52 18.39
N ASP A 104 -17.31 1.75 19.42
CA ASP A 104 -18.31 0.67 19.40
C ASP A 104 -19.70 1.16 18.92
#